data_AF-A0A7J2PX13-F1
#
_entry.id   AF-A0A7J2PX13-F1
#
_cell.length_a   1.000
_cell.length_b   1.000
_cell.length_c   1.000
_cell.angle_alpha   90.00
_cell.angle_beta   90.00
_cell.angle_gamma   90.00
#
_symmetry.space_group_name_H-M   'P 1'
#
loop_
_entity.id
_entity.type
_entity.pdbx_description
1 polymer ?
#
loop_
_entity_poly.entity_id
_entity_poly.type
_entity_poly.pdbx_seq_one_letter_code
_entity_poly.pdbx_strand_id
1 'polypeptide(L)'
;MEERKNQILDFIKEIENRNIELENYLSDLSISSRNATLKDIMKDILENNEVLRQIEKSKGIHLHTAEREKSSTLENMVESYTAKIIENPTKKIIYLREFLNNFRTINDSDKDVILNSLKDENDEKLSQKMTSLVKIFL
;
A
#
# COMPACT_ATOMS: atom_id res chain seq x y z
N MET A 1 -33.36 44.82 9.93
CA MET A 1 -32.11 44.33 9.32
C MET A 1 -31.56 43.13 10.09
N GLU A 2 -31.49 43.21 11.42
CA GLU A 2 -31.07 42.10 12.31
C GLU A 2 -31.86 40.80 12.11
N GLU A 3 -33.18 40.88 11.96
CA GLU A 3 -34.05 39.72 11.76
C GLU A 3 -33.74 38.93 10.50
N ARG A 4 -33.48 39.62 9.38
CA ARG A 4 -33.05 38.97 8.12
C ARG A 4 -31.67 38.33 8.25
N LYS A 5 -30.79 38.96 9.03
CA LYS A 5 -29.44 38.43 9.26
C LYS A 5 -29.48 37.14 10.06
N ASN A 6 -30.35 37.06 11.07
CA ASN A 6 -30.59 35.84 11.84
C ASN A 6 -31.22 34.74 10.98
N GLN A 7 -32.21 35.07 10.15
CA GLN A 7 -32.80 34.09 9.21
C GLN A 7 -31.78 33.50 8.23
N ILE A 8 -30.85 34.33 7.72
CA ILE A 8 -29.76 33.87 6.85
C ILE A 8 -28.80 32.96 7.62
N LEU A 9 -28.46 33.30 8.87
CA LEU A 9 -27.58 32.46 9.70
C LEU A 9 -28.21 31.11 10.05
N ASP A 10 -29.52 31.09 10.33
CA ASP A 10 -30.24 29.85 10.61
C ASP A 10 -30.32 28.96 9.36
N PHE A 11 -30.52 29.57 8.18
CA PHE A 11 -30.49 28.85 6.91
C PHE A 11 -29.10 28.27 6.60
N ILE A 12 -28.02 29.01 6.88
CA ILE A 12 -26.64 28.50 6.73
C ILE A 12 -26.40 27.29 7.64
N LYS A 13 -26.83 27.36 8.91
CA LYS A 13 -26.72 26.23 9.85
C LYS A 13 -27.51 25.01 9.39
N GLU A 14 -28.69 25.20 8.80
CA GLU A 14 -29.48 24.10 8.25
C GLU A 14 -28.74 23.41 7.10
N ILE A 15 -28.07 24.17 6.23
CA ILE A 15 -27.22 23.63 5.15
C ILE A 15 -26.03 22.86 5.71
N GLU A 16 -25.32 23.41 6.70
CA GLU A 16 -24.17 22.76 7.32
C GLU A 16 -24.55 21.42 7.96
N ASN A 17 -25.67 21.38 8.70
CA ASN A 17 -26.16 20.14 9.29
C ASN A 17 -26.52 19.08 8.24
N ARG A 18 -27.17 19.48 7.14
CA ARG A 18 -27.48 18.56 6.03
C ARG A 18 -26.23 18.02 5.35
N ASN A 19 -25.18 18.83 5.22
CA ASN A 19 -23.91 18.36 4.66
C ASN A 19 -23.25 17.31 5.56
N ILE A 20 -23.26 17.51 6.88
CA ILE A 20 -22.74 16.53 7.85
C ILE A 20 -23.53 15.22 7.76
N GLU A 21 -24.87 15.28 7.69
CA GLU A 21 -25.70 14.09 7.50
C GLU A 21 -25.36 13.33 6.21
N LEU A 22 -25.11 14.05 5.13
CA LEU A 22 -24.75 13.47 3.83
C LEU A 22 -23.35 12.86 3.84
N GLU A 23 -22.37 13.51 4.48
CA GLU A 23 -21.02 12.96 4.68
C GLU A 23 -21.04 11.68 5.50
N ASN A 24 -21.84 11.63 6.56
CA ASN A 24 -22.02 10.42 7.37
C ASN A 24 -22.66 9.30 6.53
N TYR A 25 -23.71 9.61 5.78
CA TYR A 25 -24.36 8.63 4.91
C TYR A 25 -23.42 8.08 3.83
N LEU A 26 -22.62 8.95 3.20
CA LEU A 26 -21.64 8.54 2.19
C LEU A 26 -20.49 7.73 2.79
N SER A 27 -20.09 8.03 4.03
CA SER A 27 -19.06 7.29 4.74
C SER A 27 -19.53 5.88 5.13
N ASP A 28 -20.82 5.73 5.43
CA ASP A 28 -21.46 4.45 5.76
C ASP A 28 -21.78 3.59 4.54
N LEU A 29 -21.74 4.16 3.33
CA LEU A 29 -21.83 3.39 2.09
C LEU A 29 -20.53 2.61 1.90
N SER A 30 -20.49 1.39 2.45
CA SER A 30 -19.48 0.37 2.19
C SER A 30 -19.57 -0.13 0.74
N ILE A 31 -19.25 0.72 -0.22
CA ILE A 31 -19.15 0.34 -1.61
C ILE A 31 -17.89 -0.51 -1.74
N SER A 32 -18.09 -1.81 -1.89
CA SER A 32 -17.01 -2.74 -2.23
C SER A 32 -16.22 -2.19 -3.40
N SER A 33 -14.90 -2.09 -3.25
CA SER A 33 -14.04 -1.71 -4.35
C SER A 33 -14.27 -2.64 -5.54
N ARG A 34 -14.13 -2.13 -6.76
CA ARG A 34 -14.24 -2.93 -7.99
C ARG A 34 -13.45 -4.24 -7.90
N ASN A 35 -12.27 -4.22 -7.29
CA ASN A 35 -11.43 -5.40 -7.12
C ASN A 35 -12.01 -6.41 -6.13
N ALA A 36 -12.64 -5.94 -5.05
CA ALA A 36 -13.33 -6.81 -4.10
C ALA A 36 -14.52 -7.50 -4.79
N THR A 37 -15.35 -6.74 -5.50
CA THR A 37 -16.48 -7.30 -6.26
C THR A 37 -16.03 -8.30 -7.33
N LEU A 38 -14.93 -8.03 -8.05
CA LEU A 38 -14.39 -8.95 -9.03
C LEU A 38 -13.85 -10.25 -8.39
N LYS A 39 -13.29 -10.19 -7.18
CA LYS A 39 -12.87 -11.37 -6.42
C LYS A 39 -14.07 -12.24 -6.04
N ASP A 40 -15.14 -11.63 -5.56
CA ASP A 40 -16.36 -12.35 -5.17
C ASP A 40 -16.99 -13.04 -6.38
N ILE A 41 -17.10 -12.35 -7.52
CA ILE A 41 -17.58 -12.93 -8.78
C ILE A 41 -16.70 -14.12 -9.21
N MET A 42 -15.37 -13.96 -9.13
CA MET A 42 -14.42 -15.01 -9.50
C MET A 42 -14.59 -16.25 -8.61
N LYS A 43 -14.75 -16.04 -7.29
CA LYS A 43 -14.98 -17.10 -6.32
C LYS A 43 -16.28 -17.85 -6.64
N ASP A 44 -17.36 -17.13 -6.90
CA ASP A 44 -18.65 -17.73 -7.25
C ASP A 44 -18.58 -18.57 -8.53
N ILE A 45 -17.84 -18.11 -9.54
CA ILE A 45 -17.64 -18.88 -10.79
C ILE A 45 -16.88 -20.19 -10.52
N LEU A 46 -15.86 -20.17 -9.68
CA LEU A 46 -15.05 -21.34 -9.35
C LEU A 46 -15.84 -22.36 -8.50
N GLU A 47 -16.62 -21.89 -7.53
CA GLU A 47 -17.42 -22.75 -6.66
C GLU A 47 -18.55 -23.45 -7.42
N ASN A 48 -19.17 -22.75 -8.37
CA ASN A 48 -20.34 -23.24 -9.10
C ASN A 48 -20.01 -23.98 -10.42
N ASN A 49 -18.74 -24.03 -10.83
CA ASN A 49 -18.34 -24.76 -12.03
C ASN A 49 -17.37 -25.90 -11.72
N GLU A 50 -17.84 -27.15 -11.83
CA GLU A 50 -17.06 -28.32 -11.47
C GLU A 50 -15.77 -28.49 -12.30
N VAL A 51 -15.81 -28.10 -13.58
CA VAL A 51 -14.66 -28.18 -14.48
C VAL A 51 -13.58 -27.20 -14.03
N LEU A 52 -13.95 -25.95 -13.73
CA LEU A 52 -13.00 -24.95 -13.24
C LEU A 52 -12.46 -25.30 -11.85
N ARG A 53 -13.30 -25.85 -10.96
CA ARG A 53 -12.89 -26.35 -9.65
C ARG A 53 -11.89 -27.50 -9.74
N GLN A 54 -12.07 -28.42 -10.70
CA GLN A 54 -11.13 -29.51 -10.94
C GLN A 54 -9.81 -29.01 -11.54
N ILE A 55 -9.87 -28.05 -12.46
CA ILE A 55 -8.68 -27.40 -13.03
C ILE A 55 -7.90 -26.68 -11.93
N GLU A 56 -8.57 -25.97 -11.03
CA GLU A 56 -7.95 -25.31 -9.88
C GLU A 56 -7.24 -26.32 -8.96
N LYS A 57 -7.93 -27.40 -8.57
CA LYS A 57 -7.36 -28.47 -7.74
C LYS A 57 -6.17 -29.17 -8.39
N SER A 58 -6.17 -29.30 -9.72
CA SER A 58 -5.12 -29.99 -10.47
C SER A 58 -3.81 -29.20 -10.60
N LYS A 59 -3.83 -27.89 -10.36
CA LYS A 59 -2.69 -26.99 -10.59
C LYS A 59 -1.84 -26.68 -9.34
N GLY A 60 -1.99 -27.41 -8.24
CA GLY A 60 -1.33 -27.08 -6.98
C GLY A 60 -1.89 -25.80 -6.36
N ILE A 61 -1.28 -25.30 -5.27
CA ILE A 61 -1.77 -24.15 -4.49
C ILE A 61 -1.97 -22.92 -5.40
N HIS A 62 -3.24 -22.73 -5.76
CA HIS A 62 -3.93 -21.69 -6.50
C HIS A 62 -3.15 -20.65 -7.34
N LEU A 63 -3.52 -20.60 -8.63
CA LEU A 63 -3.34 -19.42 -9.49
C LEU A 63 -4.16 -18.18 -9.05
N HIS A 64 -5.04 -18.31 -8.03
CA HIS A 64 -5.91 -17.24 -7.54
C HIS A 64 -5.88 -16.98 -6.02
N THR A 65 -5.25 -17.84 -5.21
CA THR A 65 -4.87 -17.53 -3.81
C THR A 65 -3.40 -17.21 -3.67
N ALA A 66 -2.69 -17.04 -4.79
CA ALA A 66 -1.76 -15.94 -4.82
C ALA A 66 -2.59 -14.65 -4.61
N GLU A 67 -2.90 -14.34 -3.35
CA GLU A 67 -2.54 -13.02 -2.83
C GLU A 67 -1.33 -12.59 -3.63
N ARG A 68 -1.39 -11.42 -4.27
CA ARG A 68 -0.28 -10.88 -5.04
C ARG A 68 1.06 -11.18 -4.35
N GLU A 69 1.71 -12.29 -4.66
CA GLU A 69 3.10 -12.54 -4.31
C GLU A 69 4.02 -11.71 -5.21
N LYS A 70 3.43 -10.83 -6.01
CA LYS A 70 4.12 -9.69 -6.61
C LYS A 70 4.21 -8.48 -5.68
N SER A 71 3.46 -8.40 -4.58
CA SER A 71 3.75 -7.40 -3.53
C SER A 71 4.80 -7.95 -2.55
N SER A 72 4.75 -9.27 -2.26
CA SER A 72 5.60 -9.86 -1.23
C SER A 72 7.09 -9.81 -1.55
N THR A 73 7.59 -10.07 -2.76
CA THR A 73 9.07 -10.16 -2.93
C THR A 73 9.79 -8.82 -2.70
N LEU A 74 9.19 -7.72 -3.16
CA LEU A 74 9.77 -6.38 -3.06
C LEU A 74 9.54 -5.74 -1.69
N GLU A 75 8.36 -5.91 -1.10
CA GLU A 75 8.06 -5.49 0.27
C GLU A 75 8.90 -6.31 1.28
N ASN A 76 9.01 -7.63 1.07
CA ASN A 76 9.88 -8.51 1.88
C ASN A 76 11.36 -8.14 1.77
N MET A 77 11.81 -7.60 0.62
CA MET A 77 13.19 -7.12 0.50
C MET A 77 13.43 -5.94 1.44
N VAL A 78 12.54 -4.94 1.43
CA VAL A 78 12.67 -3.77 2.31
C VAL A 78 12.59 -4.22 3.76
N GLU A 79 11.58 -5.02 4.12
CA GLU A 79 11.40 -5.54 5.49
C GLU A 79 12.59 -6.37 5.96
N SER A 80 13.18 -7.21 5.10
CA SER A 80 14.35 -8.01 5.45
C SER A 80 15.58 -7.15 5.77
N TYR A 81 15.83 -6.11 4.97
CA TYR A 81 16.97 -5.22 5.21
C TYR A 81 16.73 -4.27 6.37
N THR A 82 15.52 -3.74 6.56
CA THR A 82 15.20 -2.92 7.74
C THR A 82 15.29 -3.73 9.03
N ALA A 83 14.81 -4.97 9.04
CA ALA A 83 14.95 -5.86 10.19
C ALA A 83 16.42 -6.12 10.55
N LYS A 84 17.28 -6.41 9.57
CA LYS A 84 18.73 -6.58 9.78
C LYS A 84 19.40 -5.33 10.36
N ILE A 85 18.97 -4.15 9.92
CA ILE A 85 19.50 -2.86 10.41
C ILE A 85 19.06 -2.61 11.85
N ILE A 86 17.81 -2.90 12.19
CA ILE A 86 17.28 -2.79 13.56
C ILE A 86 17.98 -3.77 14.50
N GLU A 87 18.16 -5.02 14.07
CA GLU A 87 18.84 -6.07 14.84
C GLU A 87 20.34 -5.75 15.05
N ASN A 88 20.99 -5.15 14.04
CA ASN A 88 22.40 -4.78 14.14
C ASN A 88 22.70 -3.40 13.53
N PRO A 89 22.46 -2.31 14.29
CA PRO A 89 22.63 -0.93 13.81
C PRO A 89 24.08 -0.59 13.42
N THR A 90 25.06 -1.24 14.06
CA THR A 90 26.49 -1.01 13.74
C THR A 90 26.86 -1.43 12.33
N LYS A 91 26.09 -2.34 11.72
CA LYS A 91 26.27 -2.82 10.35
C LYS A 91 25.35 -2.13 9.33
N LYS A 92 24.64 -1.05 9.73
CA LYS A 92 23.68 -0.34 8.87
C LYS A 92 24.22 -0.02 7.47
N ILE A 93 25.43 0.55 7.40
CA ILE A 93 26.06 0.91 6.11
C ILE A 93 26.27 -0.31 5.21
N ILE A 94 26.64 -1.46 5.78
CA ILE A 94 26.86 -2.70 5.03
C ILE A 94 25.54 -3.19 4.44
N TYR A 95 24.48 -3.25 5.25
CA TYR A 95 23.16 -3.69 4.79
C TYR A 95 22.55 -2.74 3.75
N LEU A 96 22.77 -1.43 3.89
CA LEU A 96 22.33 -0.47 2.88
C LEU A 96 23.08 -0.65 1.55
N ARG A 97 24.38 -0.94 1.58
CA ARG A 97 25.14 -1.27 0.36
C ARG A 97 24.64 -2.55 -0.30
N GLU A 98 24.41 -3.59 0.49
CA GLU A 98 23.82 -4.84 0.00
C GLU A 98 22.44 -4.60 -0.65
N PHE A 99 21.58 -3.81 0.00
CA PHE A 99 20.30 -3.40 -0.55
C PHE A 99 20.47 -2.68 -1.89
N LEU A 100 21.36 -1.68 -1.96
CA LEU A 100 21.58 -0.89 -3.17
C LEU A 100 22.18 -1.70 -4.33
N ASN A 101 22.90 -2.78 -4.04
CA ASN A 101 23.43 -3.69 -5.07
C ASN A 101 22.34 -4.44 -5.84
N ASN A 102 21.10 -4.47 -5.34
CA ASN A 102 19.97 -5.06 -6.07
C ASN A 102 19.54 -4.18 -7.27
N PHE A 103 19.86 -2.89 -7.28
CA PHE A 103 19.53 -1.98 -8.38
C PHE A 103 20.61 -1.99 -9.46
N ARG A 104 20.40 -2.81 -10.50
CA ARG A 104 21.32 -2.92 -11.64
C ARG A 104 21.33 -1.68 -12.54
N THR A 105 20.27 -0.89 -12.49
CA THR A 105 20.06 0.31 -13.31
C THR A 105 20.75 1.55 -12.76
N ILE A 106 21.17 1.52 -11.49
CA ILE A 106 21.85 2.63 -10.82
C ILE A 106 23.37 2.36 -10.86
N ASN A 107 24.15 3.35 -11.29
CA ASN A 107 25.61 3.25 -11.28
C ASN A 107 26.16 3.42 -9.85
N ASP A 108 27.44 3.07 -9.65
CA ASP A 108 28.03 3.04 -8.30
C ASP A 108 28.16 4.45 -7.68
N SER A 109 28.40 5.49 -8.49
CA SER A 109 28.46 6.87 -8.00
C SER A 109 27.10 7.33 -7.45
N ASP A 110 26.01 7.01 -8.15
CA ASP A 110 24.65 7.34 -7.72
C ASP A 110 24.25 6.53 -6.48
N LYS A 111 24.69 5.27 -6.39
CA LYS A 111 24.50 4.45 -5.18
C LYS A 111 25.19 5.08 -3.96
N ASP A 112 26.37 5.64 -4.10
CA ASP A 112 27.06 6.31 -3.00
C ASP A 112 26.33 7.58 -2.54
N VAL A 113 25.74 8.34 -3.47
CA VAL A 113 24.89 9.50 -3.14
C VAL A 113 23.64 9.05 -2.38
N ILE A 114 22.96 8.01 -2.87
CA ILE A 114 21.78 7.44 -2.22
C ILE A 114 22.14 6.93 -0.82
N LEU A 115 23.25 6.20 -0.68
CA LEU A 115 23.73 5.68 0.60
C LEU A 115 23.94 6.81 1.63
N ASN A 116 24.55 7.91 1.21
CA ASN A 116 24.75 9.08 2.06
C ASN A 116 23.43 9.71 2.52
N SER A 117 22.37 9.62 1.71
CA SER A 117 21.04 10.12 2.07
C SER A 117 20.24 9.19 3.01
N LEU A 118 20.66 7.93 3.17
CA LEU A 118 19.95 6.91 3.96
C LEU A 118 20.63 6.59 5.29
N LYS A 119 21.96 6.76 5.39
CA LYS A 119 22.74 6.31 6.56
C LYS A 119 22.32 6.97 7.88
N ASP A 120 21.86 8.23 7.84
CA ASP A 120 21.48 9.02 9.01
C ASP A 120 19.97 9.05 9.27
N GLU A 121 19.17 8.34 8.47
CA GLU A 121 17.71 8.30 8.62
C GLU A 121 17.28 7.41 9.79
N ASN A 122 16.17 7.78 10.43
CA ASN A 122 15.52 6.94 11.43
C ASN A 122 14.77 5.77 10.78
N ASP A 123 14.41 4.75 11.56
CA ASP A 123 13.91 3.47 11.03
C ASP A 123 12.64 3.62 10.17
N GLU A 124 11.71 4.49 10.57
CA GLU A 124 10.47 4.73 9.85
C GLU A 124 10.72 5.44 8.50
N LYS A 125 11.49 6.53 8.50
CA LYS A 125 11.85 7.24 7.27
C LYS A 125 12.72 6.39 6.35
N LEU A 126 13.60 5.57 6.93
CA LEU A 126 14.45 4.66 6.20
C LEU A 126 13.61 3.65 5.42
N SER A 127 12.65 3.00 6.09
CA SER A 127 11.72 2.06 5.45
C SER A 127 10.92 2.71 4.32
N GLN A 128 10.39 3.91 4.53
CA GLN A 128 9.66 4.66 3.51
C GLN A 128 10.53 5.01 2.29
N LYS A 129 11.77 5.47 2.51
CA LYS A 129 12.71 5.80 1.43
C LYS A 129 13.15 4.55 0.66
N MET A 130 13.45 3.46 1.36
CA MET A 130 13.80 2.18 0.72
C MET A 130 12.64 1.64 -0.13
N THR A 131 11.42 1.70 0.39
CA THR A 131 10.20 1.36 -0.37
C THR A 131 10.06 2.23 -1.63
N SER A 132 10.36 3.51 -1.53
CA SER A 132 10.30 4.43 -2.67
C SER A 132 11.34 4.08 -3.74
N LEU A 133 12.57 3.75 -3.33
CA LEU A 133 13.62 3.32 -4.25
C LEU A 133 13.24 2.04 -5.00
N VAL A 134 12.69 1.06 -4.28
CA VAL A 134 12.19 -0.18 -4.87
C VAL A 134 11.11 0.12 -5.91
N LYS A 135 10.13 0.97 -5.61
CA LYS A 135 9.06 1.35 -6.57
C LYS A 135 9.55 2.08 -7.82
N ILE A 136 10.68 2.79 -7.74
CA ILE A 136 11.21 3.60 -8.84
C ILE A 136 12.12 2.76 -9.75
N PHE A 137 12.95 1.89 -9.17
CA PHE A 137 14.07 1.26 -9.86
C PHE A 137 13.95 -0.26 -10.08
N LEU A 138 12.91 -0.91 -9.53
CA LEU A 138 12.59 -2.33 -9.72
C LEU A 138 11.17 -2.52 -10.23
#